data_AF-A0AA35S7P8-F1
#
_entry.id   AF-A0AA35S7P8-F1
#
_cell.length_a   1.000
_cell.length_b   1.000
_cell.length_c   1.000
_cell.angle_alpha   90.00
_cell.angle_beta   90.00
_cell.angle_gamma   90.00
#
_symmetry.space_group_name_H-M   'P 1'
#
loop_
_entity.id
_entity.type
_entity.pdbx_description
1 polymer ?
#
loop_
_entity_poly.entity_id
_entity_poly.type
_entity_poly.pdbx_seq_one_letter_code
_entity_poly.pdbx_strand_id
1 'polypeptide(L)'
;MHSLKRKGSYTYDYAREKEGEFELPKQSLPEEGQYEMDGLSSDEPFWEPAGVEDELKSQLQDLSLSQDTLSLSDELGSGEFGVVRRGVWSVGGEEREVAVKSLADGSTEEKRIQFLQEAAIMGQFKHPNVISLHGILLDCSPV
;
A
#
# COMPACT_ATOMS: atom_id res chain seq x y z
N MET A 1 7.51 29.39 22.83
CA MET A 1 8.15 28.23 23.51
C MET A 1 7.17 27.65 24.51
N HIS A 2 6.53 26.51 24.25
CA HIS A 2 6.33 25.46 25.26
C HIS A 2 5.70 24.21 24.61
N SER A 3 6.46 23.13 24.72
CA SER A 3 6.13 21.77 24.32
C SER A 3 5.05 21.20 25.23
N LEU A 4 4.06 20.51 24.67
CA LEU A 4 3.29 19.51 25.42
C LEU A 4 3.50 18.13 24.81
N LYS A 5 4.31 17.33 25.51
CA LYS A 5 4.35 15.88 25.41
C LYS A 5 3.15 15.29 26.16
N ARG A 6 2.32 14.45 25.53
CA ARG A 6 1.51 13.39 26.17
C ARG A 6 1.34 12.27 25.12
N LYS A 7 2.03 11.11 25.18
CA LYS A 7 1.94 9.90 26.03
C LYS A 7 0.57 9.21 26.05
N GLY A 8 0.43 8.13 25.24
CA GLY A 8 -0.26 6.83 25.46
C GLY A 8 -1.78 6.83 25.67
N SER A 9 -2.56 5.75 25.51
CA SER A 9 -2.49 4.38 24.95
C SER A 9 -3.84 3.74 25.31
N TYR A 10 -4.50 2.95 24.44
CA TYR A 10 -5.68 2.16 24.84
C TYR A 10 -5.64 0.74 24.27
N THR A 11 -5.93 -0.24 25.14
CA THR A 11 -6.18 -1.66 24.84
C THR A 11 -7.65 -1.98 25.14
N TYR A 12 -8.28 -2.82 24.33
CA TYR A 12 -9.64 -3.34 24.60
C TYR A 12 -9.58 -4.76 25.16
N ASP A 13 -10.35 -5.01 26.22
CA ASP A 13 -10.69 -6.35 26.68
C ASP A 13 -11.91 -6.87 25.91
N TYR A 14 -11.80 -8.09 25.36
CA TYR A 14 -12.88 -8.77 24.65
C TYR A 14 -14.10 -8.95 25.55
N ALA A 15 -15.27 -8.57 25.03
CA ALA A 15 -16.56 -8.77 25.68
C ALA A 15 -16.83 -10.27 25.91
N ARG A 16 -17.21 -10.62 27.14
CA ARG A 16 -17.73 -11.94 27.50
C ARG A 16 -19.26 -11.91 27.39
N GLU A 17 -19.82 -12.66 26.46
CA GLU A 17 -21.26 -12.84 26.32
C GLU A 17 -21.83 -13.59 27.54
N LYS A 18 -22.88 -13.04 28.14
CA LYS A 18 -23.94 -13.82 28.79
C LYS A 18 -25.29 -13.10 28.72
N GLU A 19 -26.16 -13.75 27.95
CA GLU A 19 -27.60 -13.91 28.15
C GLU A 19 -28.45 -12.64 28.38
N GLY A 20 -29.10 -12.20 27.30
CA GLY A 20 -30.56 -12.19 27.32
C GLY A 20 -31.27 -10.84 27.31
N GLU A 21 -30.64 -9.72 27.67
CA GLU A 21 -31.25 -8.39 27.57
C GLU A 21 -30.19 -7.34 27.22
N PHE A 22 -30.31 -6.74 26.02
CA PHE A 22 -29.44 -5.65 25.57
C PHE A 22 -30.07 -4.31 25.95
N GLU A 23 -29.86 -3.85 27.18
CA GLU A 23 -30.06 -2.44 27.52
C GLU A 23 -28.72 -1.70 27.35
N LEU A 24 -28.61 -0.92 26.28
CA LEU A 24 -27.54 0.07 26.15
C LEU A 24 -27.64 1.05 27.33
N PRO A 25 -26.55 1.30 28.08
CA PRO A 25 -26.55 2.43 28.99
C PRO A 25 -26.82 3.69 28.17
N LYS A 26 -27.92 4.39 28.48
CA LYS A 26 -28.23 5.70 27.90
C LYS A 26 -27.22 6.71 28.44
N GLN A 27 -26.03 6.73 27.86
CA GLN A 27 -25.12 7.85 28.03
C GLN A 27 -25.48 8.90 26.98
N SER A 28 -25.87 10.07 27.46
CA SER A 28 -26.09 11.27 26.66
C SER A 28 -24.94 11.48 25.69
N LEU A 29 -25.25 11.43 24.39
CA LEU A 29 -24.35 11.89 23.34
C LEU A 29 -23.87 13.31 23.72
N PRO A 30 -22.56 13.57 23.76
CA PRO A 30 -22.11 14.94 23.87
C PRO A 30 -22.64 15.72 22.66
N GLU A 31 -23.11 16.94 22.93
CA GLU A 31 -23.52 17.93 21.93
C GLU A 31 -22.48 18.00 20.82
N GLU A 32 -22.91 18.13 19.55
CA GLU A 32 -22.03 18.15 18.38
C GLU A 32 -20.89 19.15 18.55
N GLY A 33 -19.76 18.63 19.01
CA GLY A 33 -18.53 19.34 19.30
C GLY A 33 -17.42 18.61 18.58
N GLN A 34 -17.09 19.15 17.42
CA GLN A 34 -15.96 18.84 16.54
C GLN A 34 -14.93 17.88 17.15
N TYR A 35 -14.96 16.63 16.69
CA TYR A 35 -13.86 15.69 16.89
C TYR A 35 -12.69 16.21 16.06
N GLU A 36 -11.72 16.86 16.69
CA GLU A 36 -10.46 17.18 16.05
C GLU A 36 -9.69 15.86 15.86
N MET A 37 -9.63 15.43 14.60
CA MET A 37 -8.90 14.25 14.18
C MET A 37 -7.42 14.60 14.06
N ASP A 38 -6.72 14.60 15.19
CA ASP A 38 -5.30 14.91 15.26
C ASP A 38 -4.47 13.81 14.58
N GLY A 39 -4.06 14.04 13.33
CA GLY A 39 -2.89 13.35 12.76
C GLY A 39 -3.08 12.48 11.51
N LEU A 40 -4.23 12.55 10.83
CA LEU A 40 -4.25 12.29 9.38
C LEU A 40 -4.32 13.65 8.70
N SER A 41 -3.18 14.18 8.25
CA SER A 41 -3.20 15.35 7.39
C SER A 41 -3.95 15.00 6.12
N SER A 42 -5.19 15.46 6.01
CA SER A 42 -6.10 15.34 4.86
C SER A 42 -5.62 16.05 3.59
N ASP A 43 -4.35 16.44 3.49
CA ASP A 43 -3.89 17.38 2.47
C ASP A 43 -3.12 16.73 1.31
N GLU A 44 -2.90 15.41 1.32
CA GLU A 44 -2.51 14.67 0.11
C GLU A 44 -3.73 13.85 -0.34
N PRO A 45 -4.52 14.34 -1.31
CA PRO A 45 -5.69 13.61 -1.78
C PRO A 45 -5.23 12.28 -2.38
N PHE A 46 -5.79 11.18 -1.88
CA PHE A 46 -5.74 9.89 -2.56
C PHE A 46 -6.17 10.12 -4.01
N TRP A 47 -5.25 9.98 -4.95
CA TRP A 47 -5.52 10.22 -6.35
C TRP A 47 -6.07 8.94 -6.97
N GLU A 48 -7.10 9.10 -7.79
CA GLU A 48 -7.72 8.00 -8.50
C GLU A 48 -6.77 7.51 -9.61
N PRO A 49 -6.39 6.23 -9.61
CA PRO A 49 -5.59 5.66 -10.68
C PRO A 49 -6.25 5.84 -12.04
N ALA A 50 -5.46 6.24 -13.05
CA ALA A 50 -5.99 6.42 -14.39
C ALA A 50 -6.56 5.11 -14.95
N GLY A 51 -7.49 5.23 -15.90
CA GLY A 51 -8.13 4.09 -16.58
C GLY A 51 -7.38 3.62 -17.83
N VAL A 52 -6.30 4.32 -18.21
CA VAL A 52 -5.54 4.06 -19.45
C VAL A 52 -4.09 3.82 -19.08
N GLU A 53 -3.45 2.86 -19.75
CA GLU A 53 -2.08 2.44 -19.41
C GLU A 53 -1.05 3.56 -19.53
N ASP A 54 -1.07 4.35 -20.60
CA ASP A 54 -0.06 5.40 -20.81
C ASP A 54 -0.14 6.49 -19.72
N GLU A 55 -1.35 6.80 -19.26
CA GLU A 55 -1.57 7.74 -18.15
C GLU A 55 -1.10 7.13 -16.81
N LEU A 56 -1.35 5.84 -16.57
CA LEU A 56 -0.83 5.13 -15.38
C LEU A 56 0.70 5.09 -15.37
N LYS A 57 1.33 4.84 -16.52
CA LYS A 57 2.80 4.89 -16.66
C LYS A 57 3.34 6.27 -16.32
N SER A 58 2.64 7.32 -16.74
CA SER A 58 2.98 8.69 -16.38
C SER A 58 2.85 8.94 -14.87
N GLN A 59 1.73 8.53 -14.26
CA GLN A 59 1.51 8.66 -12.80
C GLN A 59 2.54 7.90 -11.96
N LEU A 60 3.08 6.81 -12.49
CA LEU A 60 4.04 5.97 -11.80
C LEU A 60 5.50 6.22 -12.19
N GLN A 61 5.77 7.20 -13.05
CA GLN A 61 7.10 7.44 -13.61
C GLN A 61 8.16 7.71 -12.53
N ASP A 62 7.77 8.41 -11.45
CA ASP A 62 8.65 8.72 -10.31
C ASP A 62 9.08 7.48 -9.51
N LEU A 63 8.36 6.35 -9.66
CA LEU A 63 8.65 5.07 -9.03
C LEU A 63 9.40 4.11 -9.96
N SER A 64 9.71 4.53 -11.19
CA SER A 64 10.38 3.67 -12.17
C SER A 64 11.82 3.34 -11.77
N LEU A 65 12.18 2.06 -11.86
CA LEU A 65 13.50 1.54 -11.58
C LEU A 65 14.24 1.18 -12.87
N SER A 66 15.57 1.08 -12.80
CA SER A 66 16.35 0.45 -13.87
C SER A 66 16.42 -1.06 -13.66
N GLN A 67 16.22 -1.84 -14.72
CA GLN A 67 16.30 -3.30 -14.67
C GLN A 67 17.69 -3.79 -14.18
N ASP A 68 18.75 -3.04 -14.46
CA ASP A 68 20.12 -3.37 -14.01
C ASP A 68 20.28 -3.35 -12.48
N THR A 69 19.37 -2.69 -11.78
CA THR A 69 19.38 -2.61 -10.31
C THR A 69 18.71 -3.80 -9.64
N LEU A 70 18.04 -4.67 -10.41
CA LEU A 70 17.24 -5.76 -9.88
C LEU A 70 17.74 -7.12 -10.40
N SER A 71 18.09 -8.01 -9.47
CA SER A 71 18.36 -9.40 -9.78
C SER A 71 17.21 -10.28 -9.30
N LEU A 72 16.75 -11.21 -10.14
CA LEU A 72 15.66 -12.12 -9.83
C LEU A 72 16.20 -13.52 -9.53
N SER A 73 15.56 -14.20 -8.59
CA SER A 73 15.87 -15.56 -8.15
C SER A 73 14.61 -16.44 -8.20
N ASP A 74 14.45 -17.33 -7.22
CA ASP A 74 13.40 -18.35 -7.20
C ASP A 74 11.98 -17.75 -7.18
N GLU A 75 11.04 -18.50 -7.75
CA GLU A 75 9.61 -18.23 -7.60
C GLU A 75 9.17 -18.45 -6.15
N LEU A 76 8.48 -17.46 -5.60
CA LEU A 76 7.84 -17.53 -4.27
C LEU A 76 6.40 -18.04 -4.38
N GLY A 77 5.74 -17.79 -5.52
CA GLY A 77 4.43 -18.34 -5.85
C GLY A 77 3.74 -17.58 -6.98
N SER A 78 2.50 -17.96 -7.28
CA SER A 78 1.65 -17.32 -8.28
C SER A 78 0.52 -16.50 -7.65
N GLY A 79 0.22 -15.33 -8.19
CA GLY A 79 -0.92 -14.49 -7.83
C GLY A 79 -1.90 -14.29 -9.00
N GLU A 80 -2.85 -13.38 -8.83
CA GLU A 80 -3.90 -13.10 -9.84
C GLU A 80 -3.34 -12.67 -11.20
N PHE A 81 -2.30 -11.83 -11.19
CA PHE A 81 -1.73 -11.22 -12.38
C PHE A 81 -0.57 -12.01 -13.00
N GLY A 82 0.02 -12.95 -12.26
CA GLY A 82 1.19 -13.70 -12.71
C GLY A 82 2.02 -14.26 -11.57
N VAL A 83 3.34 -14.15 -11.65
CA VAL A 83 4.28 -14.80 -10.73
C VAL A 83 4.89 -13.78 -9.77
N VAL A 84 5.12 -14.21 -8.53
CA VAL A 84 5.92 -13.49 -7.54
C VAL A 84 7.25 -14.20 -7.40
N ARG A 85 8.35 -13.49 -7.66
CA ARG A 85 9.72 -13.99 -7.52
C ARG A 85 10.44 -13.28 -6.39
N ARG A 86 11.39 -13.96 -5.75
CA ARG A 86 12.34 -13.31 -4.86
C ARG A 86 13.36 -12.55 -5.70
N GLY A 87 13.70 -11.34 -5.31
CA GLY A 87 14.75 -10.57 -5.95
C GLY A 87 15.64 -9.84 -4.95
N VAL A 88 16.77 -9.34 -5.44
CA VAL A 88 17.65 -8.44 -4.72
C VAL A 88 17.72 -7.13 -5.50
N TRP A 89 17.31 -6.04 -4.87
CA TRP A 89 17.36 -4.69 -5.40
C TRP A 89 18.58 -3.96 -4.84
N SER A 90 19.46 -3.48 -5.72
CA SER A 90 20.68 -2.75 -5.37
C SER A 90 20.46 -1.25 -5.56
N VAL A 91 20.52 -0.49 -4.47
CA VAL A 91 20.33 0.96 -4.47
C VAL A 91 21.42 1.63 -3.63
N GLY A 92 22.17 2.55 -4.24
CA GLY A 92 23.25 3.27 -3.54
C GLY A 92 24.37 2.38 -3.01
N GLY A 93 24.55 1.18 -3.57
CA GLY A 93 25.54 0.19 -3.11
C GLY A 93 25.05 -0.70 -1.96
N GLU A 94 23.81 -0.54 -1.50
CA GLU A 94 23.17 -1.45 -0.55
C GLU A 94 22.22 -2.39 -1.28
N GLU A 95 22.23 -3.66 -0.86
CA GLU A 95 21.33 -4.69 -1.37
C GLU A 95 20.14 -4.88 -0.43
N ARG A 96 18.94 -4.97 -1.01
CA ARG A 96 17.70 -5.25 -0.28
C ARG A 96 16.97 -6.43 -0.92
N GLU A 97 16.61 -7.42 -0.10
CA GLU A 97 15.70 -8.48 -0.54
C GLU A 97 14.30 -7.92 -0.77
N VAL A 98 13.71 -8.26 -1.92
CA VAL A 98 12.40 -7.78 -2.36
C VAL A 98 11.57 -8.92 -2.95
N ALA A 99 10.26 -8.77 -2.91
CA ALA A 99 9.33 -9.59 -3.69
C ALA A 99 8.96 -8.85 -4.97
N VAL A 100 9.09 -9.51 -6.11
CA VAL A 100 8.83 -8.93 -7.43
C VAL A 100 7.64 -9.64 -8.04
N LYS A 101 6.51 -8.93 -8.11
CA LYS A 101 5.31 -9.39 -8.81
C LYS A 101 5.44 -9.04 -10.29
N SER A 102 5.29 -10.03 -11.16
CA SER A 102 5.35 -9.86 -12.62
C SER A 102 4.02 -10.28 -13.25
N LEU A 103 3.61 -9.59 -14.30
CA LEU A 103 2.52 -10.02 -15.17
C LEU A 103 2.90 -11.29 -15.93
N ALA A 104 1.94 -12.18 -16.15
CA ALA A 104 2.13 -13.34 -17.00
C ALA A 104 2.26 -12.94 -18.49
N ASP A 105 3.04 -13.70 -19.26
CA ASP A 105 3.17 -13.50 -20.70
C ASP A 105 1.82 -13.63 -21.40
N GLY A 106 1.55 -12.73 -22.36
CA GLY A 106 0.28 -12.71 -23.10
C GLY A 106 -0.93 -12.20 -22.29
N SER A 107 -0.71 -11.52 -21.16
CA SER A 107 -1.78 -10.86 -20.41
C SER A 107 -2.54 -9.83 -21.27
N THR A 108 -3.85 -9.72 -21.06
CA THR A 108 -4.68 -8.75 -21.78
C THR A 108 -4.37 -7.32 -21.33
N GLU A 109 -4.76 -6.35 -22.14
CA GLU A 109 -4.61 -4.92 -21.82
C GLU A 109 -5.34 -4.55 -20.52
N GLU A 110 -6.55 -5.09 -20.31
CA GLU A 110 -7.31 -4.83 -19.09
C GLU A 110 -6.56 -5.33 -17.84
N LYS A 111 -5.92 -6.49 -17.91
CA LYS A 111 -5.11 -7.02 -16.81
C LYS A 111 -3.85 -6.18 -16.57
N ARG A 112 -3.23 -5.66 -17.64
CA ARG A 112 -2.08 -4.74 -17.52
C ARG A 112 -2.48 -3.45 -16.81
N ILE A 113 -3.62 -2.87 -17.19
CA ILE A 113 -4.17 -1.67 -16.54
C ILE A 113 -4.45 -1.96 -15.06
N GLN A 114 -5.17 -3.03 -14.74
CA GLN A 114 -5.47 -3.40 -13.34
C GLN A 114 -4.21 -3.62 -12.49
N PHE A 115 -3.18 -4.27 -13.06
CA PHE A 115 -1.90 -4.47 -12.38
C PHE A 115 -1.20 -3.15 -12.07
N LEU A 116 -1.19 -2.21 -13.02
CA LEU A 116 -0.63 -0.87 -12.81
C LEU A 116 -1.48 -0.04 -11.83
N GLN A 117 -2.80 -0.20 -11.82
CA GLN A 117 -3.68 0.44 -10.84
C GLN A 117 -3.41 -0.05 -9.42
N GLU A 118 -3.15 -1.35 -9.22
CA GLU A 118 -2.73 -1.88 -7.92
C GLU A 118 -1.41 -1.24 -7.47
N ALA A 119 -0.43 -1.11 -8.37
CA ALA A 119 0.84 -0.45 -8.09
C ALA A 119 0.64 1.05 -7.76
N ALA A 120 -0.23 1.75 -8.48
CA ALA A 120 -0.60 3.13 -8.24
C ALA A 120 -1.21 3.34 -6.84
N ILE A 121 -2.09 2.44 -6.44
CA ILE A 121 -2.69 2.45 -5.10
C ILE A 121 -1.61 2.18 -4.04
N MET A 122 -0.79 1.14 -4.21
CA MET A 122 0.27 0.80 -3.27
C MET A 122 1.34 1.90 -3.14
N GLY A 123 1.66 2.59 -4.24
CA GLY A 123 2.64 3.69 -4.26
C GLY A 123 2.22 4.91 -3.45
N GLN A 124 0.92 5.06 -3.18
CA GLN A 124 0.38 6.15 -2.37
C GLN A 124 0.49 5.90 -0.84
N PHE A 125 0.73 4.66 -0.40
CA PHE A 125 0.76 4.33 1.02
C PHE A 125 2.18 4.24 1.59
N LYS A 126 2.39 4.89 2.73
CA LYS A 126 3.61 4.75 3.53
C LYS A 126 3.28 4.66 5.00
N HIS A 127 3.23 3.43 5.52
CA HIS A 127 2.89 3.17 6.92
C HIS A 127 3.64 1.93 7.44
N PRO A 128 4.12 1.89 8.70
CA PRO A 128 4.91 0.78 9.22
C PRO A 128 4.22 -0.59 9.20
N ASN A 129 2.88 -0.61 9.17
CA ASN A 129 2.09 -1.84 9.10
C ASN A 129 1.51 -2.14 7.70
N VAL A 130 1.93 -1.39 6.68
CA VAL A 130 1.49 -1.58 5.28
C VAL A 130 2.71 -1.87 4.41
N ILE A 131 2.61 -2.91 3.58
CA ILE A 131 3.68 -3.25 2.64
C ILE A 131 3.89 -2.07 1.69
N SER A 132 5.12 -1.58 1.64
CA SER A 132 5.49 -0.43 0.81
C SER A 132 5.95 -0.90 -0.57
N LEU A 133 5.42 -0.28 -1.63
CA LEU A 133 5.96 -0.43 -2.97
C LEU A 133 7.28 0.34 -3.07
N HIS A 134 8.38 -0.35 -3.39
CA HIS A 134 9.70 0.27 -3.51
C HIS A 134 9.96 0.88 -4.89
N GLY A 135 9.37 0.32 -5.93
CA GLY A 135 9.46 0.81 -7.29
C GLY A 135 8.90 -0.19 -8.28
N ILE A 136 8.88 0.20 -9.54
CA ILE A 136 8.29 -0.58 -10.63
C ILE A 136 9.21 -0.62 -11.85
N LEU A 137 9.03 -1.62 -12.70
CA LEU A 137 9.68 -1.71 -14.00
C LEU A 137 8.61 -1.63 -15.08
N LEU A 138 8.57 -0.52 -15.82
CA LEU A 138 7.53 -0.26 -16.83
C LEU A 138 7.86 -0.83 -18.20
N ASP A 139 9.14 -0.93 -18.55
CA ASP A 139 9.61 -1.26 -19.89
C ASP A 139 10.63 -2.42 -19.87
N CYS A 140 10.26 -3.54 -19.25
CA CYS A 140 11.06 -4.76 -19.37
C CYS A 140 10.88 -5.35 -20.77
N SER A 141 11.93 -5.29 -21.60
CA SER A 141 12.01 -6.19 -22.75
C SER A 141 12.03 -7.63 -22.25
N PRO A 142 11.25 -8.55 -22.84
CA PRO A 142 11.35 -9.97 -22.47
C PRO A 142 12.79 -10.43 -22.64
N VAL A 143 13.31 -11.12 -21.62
CA VAL A 143 14.66 -11.70 -21.61
C VAL A 143 14.67 -13.00 -22.39
#